data_AF-I5B152-F1
#
_entry.id   AF-I5B152-F1
#
_cell.length_a   1.000
_cell.length_b   1.000
_cell.length_c   1.000
_cell.angle_alpha   90.00
_cell.angle_beta   90.00
_cell.angle_gamma   90.00
#
_symmetry.space_group_name_H-M   'P 1'
#
loop_
_entity.id
_entity.type
_entity.pdbx_description
1 polymer ?
#
loop_
_entity_poly.entity_id
_entity_poly.type
_entity_poly.pdbx_seq_one_letter_code
_entity_poly.pdbx_strand_id
1 'polypeptide(L)'
;MEFKHRYWVFYFAAKYMQQDESFRNYILTDKNYINYPEIIEFYTGIDGKKDDAIKVLLKDTKELVSTVDQKIGIPEDFNPFKGIVWDLSKDKIHEIRKEISEKVQKSKLPNKIKDQHADNFYDSEVPYDQSITNFLTDYSVISLIQSIKAASRALRNSTYIEPENKLEMLQTILGGWEQVSRVLFWLSPTLAQRGRATYDGLNVILDDSFKGSPEEKLKHIYIANPNNVVTHFKDNISSKKIGPVFFKNLKENTSEMQKHFVSLLLIKEQPDGWFKEVTNHMNLLHRTSFYLGDIYNTIRNEIDKGYNSDNSIHQLRNLLSVVCAKQDVAPKISKSNKGNDTKESVIDEKNKLKVDKIIASRKKDHLYEFLKKKDRSKRTK
;
A
#
# COMPACT_ATOMS: atom_id res chain seq x y z
N MET A 1 -28.71 -3.37 13.69
CA MET A 1 -29.84 -2.82 12.89
C MET A 1 -29.54 -1.43 12.30
N GLU A 2 -28.60 -0.66 12.84
CA GLU A 2 -28.24 0.70 12.32
C GLU A 2 -27.59 0.72 10.92
N PHE A 3 -26.78 -0.28 10.57
CA PHE A 3 -26.02 -0.28 9.30
C PHE A 3 -26.91 -0.31 8.05
N LYS A 4 -28.06 -1.03 8.10
CA LYS A 4 -29.00 -1.10 6.96
C LYS A 4 -29.74 0.21 6.70
N HIS A 5 -29.93 1.05 7.72
CA HIS A 5 -30.68 2.31 7.58
C HIS A 5 -29.82 3.43 7.00
N ARG A 6 -28.52 3.51 7.36
CA ARG A 6 -27.60 4.53 6.80
C ARG A 6 -27.38 4.37 5.29
N TYR A 7 -27.36 3.14 4.80
CA TYR A 7 -27.24 2.85 3.36
C TYR A 7 -28.37 3.49 2.55
N TRP A 8 -29.62 3.40 3.04
CA TRP A 8 -30.78 4.02 2.39
C TRP A 8 -30.70 5.55 2.42
N VAL A 9 -30.23 6.14 3.51
CA VAL A 9 -30.02 7.60 3.60
C VAL A 9 -29.07 8.08 2.52
N PHE A 10 -27.91 7.43 2.35
CA PHE A 10 -26.95 7.81 1.32
C PHE A 10 -27.46 7.54 -0.10
N TYR A 11 -28.20 6.45 -0.30
CA TYR A 11 -28.86 6.19 -1.59
C TYR A 11 -29.85 7.29 -1.96
N PHE A 12 -30.75 7.68 -1.05
CA PHE A 12 -31.74 8.73 -1.31
C PHE A 12 -31.08 10.10 -1.44
N ALA A 13 -30.04 10.40 -0.64
CA ALA A 13 -29.26 11.62 -0.78
C ALA A 13 -28.58 11.71 -2.15
N ALA A 14 -28.01 10.61 -2.65
CA ALA A 14 -27.41 10.56 -3.99
C ALA A 14 -28.47 10.68 -5.12
N LYS A 15 -29.67 10.13 -4.92
CA LYS A 15 -30.80 10.35 -5.83
C LYS A 15 -31.24 11.81 -5.86
N TYR A 16 -31.30 12.46 -4.69
CA TYR A 16 -31.59 13.88 -4.59
C TYR A 16 -30.48 14.72 -5.26
N MET A 17 -29.21 14.37 -5.05
CA MET A 17 -28.04 14.97 -5.73
C MET A 17 -28.11 14.87 -7.26
N GLN A 18 -28.75 13.84 -7.81
CA GLN A 18 -28.97 13.72 -9.26
C GLN A 18 -29.99 14.73 -9.77
N GLN A 19 -31.01 15.05 -8.97
CA GLN A 19 -32.16 15.86 -9.36
C GLN A 19 -31.97 17.35 -9.01
N ASP A 20 -31.23 17.65 -7.94
CA ASP A 20 -31.04 18.99 -7.41
C ASP A 20 -29.59 19.44 -7.56
N GLU A 21 -29.37 20.41 -8.44
CA GLU A 21 -28.04 20.97 -8.71
C GLU A 21 -27.45 21.74 -7.52
N SER A 22 -28.29 22.42 -6.73
CA SER A 22 -27.81 23.17 -5.57
C SER A 22 -27.28 22.24 -4.50
N PHE A 23 -27.98 21.12 -4.25
CA PHE A 23 -27.53 20.08 -3.33
C PHE A 23 -26.29 19.36 -3.86
N ARG A 24 -26.22 19.07 -5.16
CA ARG A 24 -25.01 18.53 -5.80
C ARG A 24 -23.81 19.43 -5.59
N ASN A 25 -23.96 20.71 -5.86
CA ASN A 25 -22.89 21.69 -5.67
C ASN A 25 -22.52 21.79 -4.20
N TYR A 26 -23.48 21.82 -3.28
CA TYR A 26 -23.20 21.79 -1.84
C TYR A 26 -22.33 20.59 -1.43
N ILE A 27 -22.65 19.37 -1.89
CA ILE A 27 -21.87 18.16 -1.55
C ILE A 27 -20.46 18.19 -2.17
N LEU A 28 -20.31 18.70 -3.39
CA LEU A 28 -19.04 18.71 -4.12
C LEU A 28 -18.14 19.91 -3.78
N THR A 29 -18.71 21.03 -3.37
CA THR A 29 -17.96 22.23 -2.96
C THR A 29 -17.37 22.07 -1.56
N ASP A 30 -16.20 22.70 -1.36
CA ASP A 30 -15.46 22.71 -0.09
C ASP A 30 -15.20 21.32 0.52
N LYS A 31 -15.15 20.29 -0.35
CA LYS A 31 -14.90 18.89 0.02
C LYS A 31 -15.94 18.34 1.02
N ASN A 32 -17.18 18.85 1.04
CA ASN A 32 -18.22 18.43 1.98
C ASN A 32 -18.50 16.92 1.96
N TYR A 33 -18.27 16.26 0.82
CA TYR A 33 -18.35 14.79 0.70
C TYR A 33 -17.36 14.02 1.60
N ILE A 34 -16.31 14.64 2.13
CA ILE A 34 -15.35 14.00 3.06
C ILE A 34 -16.04 13.47 4.32
N ASN A 35 -17.09 14.16 4.76
CA ASN A 35 -17.87 13.76 5.93
C ASN A 35 -18.77 12.55 5.64
N TYR A 36 -19.06 12.29 4.36
CA TYR A 36 -20.03 11.30 3.90
C TYR A 36 -19.56 10.60 2.60
N PRO A 37 -18.39 9.96 2.57
CA PRO A 37 -17.82 9.41 1.33
C PRO A 37 -18.70 8.34 0.66
N GLU A 38 -19.62 7.73 1.40
CA GLU A 38 -20.65 6.82 0.89
C GLU A 38 -21.59 7.48 -0.11
N ILE A 39 -21.92 8.78 0.01
CA ILE A 39 -22.82 9.46 -0.93
C ILE A 39 -22.25 9.45 -2.35
N ILE A 40 -20.93 9.57 -2.48
CA ILE A 40 -20.20 9.57 -3.74
C ILE A 40 -20.28 8.21 -4.43
N GLU A 41 -20.24 7.12 -3.65
CA GLU A 41 -20.41 5.76 -4.17
C GLU A 41 -21.75 5.61 -4.89
N PHE A 42 -22.84 6.02 -4.25
CA PHE A 42 -24.16 5.96 -4.86
C PHE A 42 -24.30 6.92 -6.03
N TYR A 43 -23.83 8.17 -5.89
CA TYR A 43 -23.97 9.18 -6.93
C TYR A 43 -23.30 8.76 -8.23
N THR A 44 -22.07 8.24 -8.14
CA THR A 44 -21.32 7.71 -9.29
C THR A 44 -21.81 6.32 -9.73
N GLY A 45 -22.47 5.57 -8.86
CA GLY A 45 -23.09 4.29 -9.19
C GLY A 45 -24.43 4.42 -9.92
N ILE A 46 -25.15 5.53 -9.74
CA ILE A 46 -26.42 5.82 -10.44
C ILE A 46 -26.17 6.06 -11.94
N ASP A 47 -25.07 6.73 -12.27
CA ASP A 47 -24.68 7.02 -13.65
C ASP A 47 -23.15 6.94 -13.79
N GLY A 48 -22.67 5.99 -14.60
CA GLY A 48 -21.24 5.77 -14.80
C GLY A 48 -20.53 6.84 -15.65
N LYS A 49 -21.25 7.89 -16.10
CA LYS A 49 -20.75 9.04 -16.88
C LYS A 49 -20.57 10.32 -16.04
N LYS A 50 -20.56 10.23 -14.71
CA LYS A 50 -20.43 11.38 -13.80
C LYS A 50 -19.01 11.97 -13.77
N ASP A 51 -18.61 12.53 -14.90
CA ASP A 51 -17.34 13.25 -15.10
C ASP A 51 -17.25 14.50 -14.21
N ASP A 52 -18.39 15.11 -13.86
CA ASP A 52 -18.50 16.23 -12.92
C ASP A 52 -17.89 15.86 -11.56
N ALA A 53 -18.35 14.77 -10.95
CA ALA A 53 -17.84 14.31 -9.67
C ALA A 53 -16.39 13.86 -9.76
N ILE A 54 -16.01 13.13 -10.82
CA ILE A 54 -14.64 12.65 -10.99
C ILE A 54 -13.65 13.81 -11.09
N LYS A 55 -13.96 14.87 -11.83
CA LYS A 55 -13.08 16.04 -11.95
C LYS A 55 -12.90 16.77 -10.62
N VAL A 56 -13.98 16.94 -9.85
CA VAL A 56 -13.91 17.56 -8.52
C VAL A 56 -13.07 16.70 -7.57
N LEU A 57 -13.38 15.40 -7.47
CA LEU A 57 -12.68 14.47 -6.58
C LEU A 57 -11.19 14.34 -6.95
N LEU A 58 -10.88 14.31 -8.25
CA LEU A 58 -9.49 14.28 -8.74
C LEU A 58 -8.74 15.54 -8.27
N LYS A 59 -9.30 16.72 -8.53
CA LYS A 59 -8.71 18.00 -8.11
C LYS A 59 -8.49 18.04 -6.61
N ASP A 60 -9.53 17.76 -5.83
CA ASP A 60 -9.49 17.84 -4.37
C ASP A 60 -8.51 16.83 -3.75
N THR A 61 -8.49 15.60 -4.26
CA THR A 61 -7.58 14.57 -3.76
C THR A 61 -6.13 14.95 -4.08
N LYS A 62 -5.87 15.49 -5.28
CA LYS A 62 -4.56 16.00 -5.68
C LYS A 62 -4.11 17.14 -4.78
N GLU A 63 -4.99 18.10 -4.51
CA GLU A 63 -4.73 19.20 -3.56
C GLU A 63 -4.43 18.69 -2.15
N LEU A 64 -5.16 17.69 -1.65
CA LEU A 64 -4.92 17.11 -0.32
C LEU A 64 -3.61 16.34 -0.26
N VAL A 65 -3.27 15.58 -1.31
CA VAL A 65 -1.96 14.91 -1.41
C VAL A 65 -0.84 15.95 -1.33
N SER A 66 -0.91 17.02 -2.12
CA SER A 66 0.08 18.10 -2.09
C SER A 66 0.11 18.83 -0.75
N THR A 67 -1.06 19.04 -0.12
CA THR A 67 -1.15 19.71 1.20
C THR A 67 -0.47 18.90 2.28
N VAL A 68 -0.75 17.60 2.36
CA VAL A 68 -0.12 16.69 3.33
C VAL A 68 1.39 16.66 3.10
N ASP A 69 1.83 16.51 1.85
CA ASP A 69 3.25 16.48 1.49
C ASP A 69 3.98 17.77 1.91
N GLN A 70 3.43 18.93 1.56
CA GLN A 70 3.99 20.24 1.91
C GLN A 70 4.05 20.51 3.41
N LYS A 71 3.03 20.06 4.14
CA LYS A 71 2.95 20.20 5.60
C LYS A 71 3.92 19.27 6.31
N ILE A 72 4.08 18.03 5.85
CA ILE A 72 5.11 17.10 6.36
C ILE A 72 6.52 17.65 6.05
N GLY A 73 6.74 18.14 4.84
CA GLY A 73 8.00 18.77 4.43
C GLY A 73 9.16 17.78 4.31
N ILE A 74 8.89 16.54 3.92
CA ILE A 74 9.90 15.52 3.59
C ILE A 74 9.82 15.29 2.07
N PRO A 75 10.97 15.28 1.36
CA PRO A 75 10.98 15.16 -0.10
C PRO A 75 10.17 13.97 -0.64
N GLU A 76 9.46 14.20 -1.75
CA GLU A 76 8.58 13.20 -2.36
C GLU A 76 9.33 12.00 -2.97
N ASP A 77 10.62 12.13 -3.21
CA ASP A 77 11.47 11.02 -3.65
C ASP A 77 11.97 10.15 -2.49
N PHE A 78 11.69 10.54 -1.24
CA PHE A 78 12.05 9.73 -0.07
C PHE A 78 11.19 8.48 -0.02
N ASN A 79 11.85 7.35 -0.28
CA ASN A 79 11.27 6.04 -0.19
C ASN A 79 12.08 5.20 0.83
N PRO A 80 11.53 4.96 2.03
CA PRO A 80 12.24 4.22 3.08
C PRO A 80 12.52 2.76 2.69
N PHE A 81 11.91 2.24 1.61
CA PHE A 81 12.11 0.89 1.12
C PHE A 81 13.22 0.76 0.06
N LYS A 82 13.69 1.86 -0.53
CA LYS A 82 14.62 1.84 -1.68
C LYS A 82 15.98 1.21 -1.36
N GLY A 83 16.38 1.19 -0.08
CA GLY A 83 17.58 0.54 0.43
C GLY A 83 17.33 -0.78 1.18
N ILE A 84 16.07 -1.21 1.29
CA ILE A 84 15.71 -2.38 2.09
C ILE A 84 15.89 -3.66 1.26
N VAL A 85 16.62 -4.61 1.84
CA VAL A 85 16.71 -5.98 1.32
C VAL A 85 15.68 -6.89 1.99
N TRP A 86 15.22 -7.90 1.27
CA TRP A 86 14.23 -8.89 1.71
C TRP A 86 14.56 -9.45 3.11
N ASP A 87 15.80 -9.84 3.36
CA ASP A 87 16.24 -10.26 4.70
C ASP A 87 16.86 -9.08 5.46
N LEU A 88 16.00 -8.36 6.19
CA LEU A 88 16.39 -7.23 7.03
C LEU A 88 17.24 -7.67 8.22
N SER A 89 18.56 -7.43 8.15
CA SER A 89 19.44 -7.54 9.32
C SER A 89 19.16 -6.43 10.35
N LYS A 90 19.55 -6.67 11.61
CA LYS A 90 19.43 -5.66 12.69
C LYS A 90 20.18 -4.37 12.33
N ASP A 91 21.38 -4.48 11.76
CA ASP A 91 22.19 -3.33 11.35
C ASP A 91 21.48 -2.47 10.30
N LYS A 92 20.80 -3.09 9.32
CA LYS A 92 20.04 -2.36 8.31
C LYS A 92 18.81 -1.67 8.89
N ILE A 93 18.17 -2.25 9.90
CA ILE A 93 17.05 -1.60 10.61
C ILE A 93 17.54 -0.35 11.34
N HIS A 94 18.73 -0.42 11.95
CA HIS A 94 19.34 0.74 12.58
C HIS A 94 19.66 1.84 11.56
N GLU A 95 20.20 1.49 10.39
CA GLU A 95 20.43 2.45 9.30
C GLU A 95 19.13 3.12 8.82
N ILE A 96 18.07 2.35 8.55
CA ILE A 96 16.76 2.87 8.13
C ILE A 96 16.17 3.78 9.20
N ARG A 97 16.22 3.34 10.47
CA ARG A 97 15.74 4.14 11.61
C ARG A 97 16.50 5.45 11.68
N LYS A 98 17.82 5.43 11.52
CA LYS A 98 18.66 6.62 11.52
C LYS A 98 18.29 7.57 10.37
N GLU A 99 18.14 7.04 9.16
CA GLU A 99 17.74 7.85 7.99
C GLU A 99 16.36 8.49 8.18
N ILE A 100 15.37 7.71 8.61
CA ILE A 100 14.02 8.19 8.96
C ILE A 100 14.12 9.27 10.03
N SER A 101 14.88 9.04 11.09
CA SER A 101 15.02 9.99 12.20
C SER A 101 15.65 11.29 11.73
N GLU A 102 16.73 11.24 10.93
CA GLU A 102 17.37 12.42 10.35
C GLU A 102 16.41 13.23 9.47
N LYS A 103 15.58 12.56 8.66
CA LYS A 103 14.56 13.22 7.83
C LYS A 103 13.46 13.84 8.70
N VAL A 104 12.99 13.14 9.73
CA VAL A 104 12.01 13.65 10.70
C VAL A 104 12.55 14.90 11.40
N GLN A 105 13.81 14.91 11.86
CA GLN A 105 14.40 16.09 12.51
C GLN A 105 14.39 17.32 11.60
N LYS A 106 14.69 17.14 10.31
CA LYS A 106 14.73 18.21 9.30
C LYS A 106 13.36 18.58 8.73
N SER A 107 12.33 17.81 9.05
CA SER A 107 10.98 17.99 8.52
C SER A 107 10.24 19.15 9.19
N LYS A 108 9.02 19.41 8.71
CA LYS A 108 8.08 20.32 9.35
C LYS A 108 7.18 19.63 10.38
N LEU A 109 7.43 18.37 10.73
CA LEU A 109 6.63 17.64 11.74
C LEU A 109 6.68 18.34 13.11
N PRO A 110 5.65 18.17 13.96
CA PRO A 110 5.63 18.74 15.30
C PRO A 110 6.83 18.28 16.14
N ASN A 111 7.34 19.17 17.01
CA ASN A 111 8.51 18.87 17.85
C ASN A 111 8.32 17.58 18.66
N LYS A 112 7.12 17.31 19.18
CA LYS A 112 6.86 16.07 19.91
C LYS A 112 7.04 14.78 19.08
N ILE A 113 6.72 14.82 17.78
CA ILE A 113 7.06 13.70 16.87
C ILE A 113 8.57 13.65 16.67
N LYS A 114 9.24 14.79 16.50
CA LYS A 114 10.70 14.83 16.38
C LYS A 114 11.40 14.28 17.63
N ASP A 115 10.94 14.64 18.81
CA ASP A 115 11.49 14.21 20.09
C ASP A 115 11.37 12.69 20.25
N GLN A 116 10.26 12.08 19.81
CA GLN A 116 10.07 10.62 19.79
C GLN A 116 11.07 9.89 18.89
N HIS A 117 11.59 10.54 17.86
CA HIS A 117 12.66 10.00 17.01
C HIS A 117 14.07 10.30 17.58
N ALA A 118 14.22 11.32 18.42
CA ALA A 118 15.48 11.70 19.05
C ALA A 118 15.79 10.86 20.32
N ASP A 119 14.77 10.53 21.12
CA ASP A 119 14.95 9.82 22.37
C ASP A 119 14.96 8.29 22.20
N ASN A 120 16.07 7.66 22.61
CA ASN A 120 16.16 6.20 22.76
C ASN A 120 15.53 5.70 24.08
N PHE A 121 15.24 6.59 25.02
CA PHE A 121 14.77 6.30 26.38
C PHE A 121 13.62 7.22 26.83
N TYR A 122 12.74 7.63 25.91
CA TYR A 122 11.61 8.50 26.25
C TYR A 122 10.74 7.85 27.35
N ASP A 123 10.61 8.56 28.48
CA ASP A 123 9.80 8.10 29.61
C ASP A 123 8.31 8.30 29.31
N SER A 124 7.56 7.21 29.42
CA SER A 124 6.29 7.00 28.69
C SER A 124 5.03 7.12 29.55
N GLU A 125 5.17 7.52 30.82
CA GLU A 125 4.07 7.58 31.79
C GLU A 125 3.07 8.74 31.60
N VAL A 126 3.20 9.54 30.53
CA VAL A 126 2.29 10.68 30.29
C VAL A 126 1.00 10.22 29.56
N PRO A 127 -0.21 10.53 30.08
CA PRO A 127 -1.47 10.14 29.47
C PRO A 127 -1.74 10.88 28.15
N TYR A 128 -2.56 10.25 27.29
CA TYR A 128 -3.23 10.76 26.08
C TYR A 128 -2.49 11.84 25.25
N ASP A 129 -1.98 11.45 24.08
CA ASP A 129 -1.11 12.29 23.27
C ASP A 129 -1.86 13.22 22.30
N GLN A 130 -2.34 14.36 22.81
CA GLN A 130 -3.00 15.41 22.02
C GLN A 130 -2.11 15.98 20.88
N SER A 131 -0.82 15.67 20.83
CA SER A 131 0.05 16.13 19.74
C SER A 131 -0.11 15.31 18.46
N ILE A 132 -0.42 14.02 18.57
CA ILE A 132 -0.75 13.16 17.40
C ILE A 132 -2.10 13.58 16.84
N THR A 133 -3.03 13.96 17.73
CA THR A 133 -4.31 14.58 17.41
C THR A 133 -4.14 15.83 16.55
N ASN A 134 -3.37 16.81 17.03
CA ASN A 134 -3.12 18.04 16.29
C ASN A 134 -2.41 17.74 14.96
N PHE A 135 -1.42 16.85 14.95
CA PHE A 135 -0.74 16.44 13.72
C PHE A 135 -1.71 15.91 12.64
N LEU A 136 -2.56 14.92 12.94
CA LEU A 136 -3.41 14.28 11.93
C LEU A 136 -4.48 15.22 11.35
N THR A 137 -5.02 16.13 12.16
CA THR A 137 -5.97 17.16 11.71
C THR A 137 -5.25 18.31 11.02
N ASP A 138 -4.25 18.91 11.66
CA ASP A 138 -3.54 20.10 11.16
C ASP A 138 -2.81 19.79 9.87
N TYR A 139 -2.41 18.54 9.64
CA TYR A 139 -1.72 18.10 8.43
C TYR A 139 -2.69 17.56 7.37
N SER A 140 -4.00 17.61 7.61
CA SER A 140 -5.05 17.19 6.66
C SER A 140 -5.02 15.70 6.31
N VAL A 141 -4.42 14.86 7.16
CA VAL A 141 -4.26 13.41 6.91
C VAL A 141 -5.61 12.70 6.95
N ILE A 142 -6.49 13.05 7.90
CA ILE A 142 -7.84 12.46 7.98
C ILE A 142 -8.66 12.81 6.73
N SER A 143 -8.63 14.09 6.31
CA SER A 143 -9.28 14.56 5.09
C SER A 143 -8.75 13.81 3.85
N LEU A 144 -7.44 13.60 3.76
CA LEU A 144 -6.83 12.81 2.68
C LEU A 144 -7.37 11.36 2.68
N ILE A 145 -7.43 10.68 3.82
CA ILE A 145 -7.94 9.29 3.91
C ILE A 145 -9.39 9.20 3.42
N GLN A 146 -10.25 10.13 3.81
CA GLN A 146 -11.64 10.15 3.36
C GLN A 146 -11.77 10.48 1.88
N SER A 147 -10.96 11.43 1.39
CA SER A 147 -10.90 11.76 -0.04
C SER A 147 -10.46 10.57 -0.87
N ILE A 148 -9.43 9.83 -0.43
CA ILE A 148 -8.98 8.58 -1.05
C ILE A 148 -10.13 7.58 -1.15
N LYS A 149 -10.92 7.39 -0.08
CA LYS A 149 -12.07 6.47 -0.08
C LYS A 149 -13.14 6.90 -1.08
N ALA A 150 -13.54 8.18 -1.06
CA ALA A 150 -14.52 8.74 -1.99
C ALA A 150 -14.04 8.60 -3.46
N ALA A 151 -12.81 9.01 -3.73
CA ALA A 151 -12.15 8.91 -5.03
C ALA A 151 -12.07 7.46 -5.54
N SER A 152 -11.70 6.52 -4.66
CA SER A 152 -11.61 5.10 -4.99
C SER A 152 -12.97 4.53 -5.39
N ARG A 153 -14.01 4.82 -4.59
CA ARG A 153 -15.39 4.35 -4.86
C ARG A 153 -15.94 4.97 -6.15
N ALA A 154 -15.66 6.25 -6.38
CA ALA A 154 -16.01 6.93 -7.62
C ALA A 154 -15.36 6.27 -8.83
N LEU A 155 -14.04 6.10 -8.80
CA LEU A 155 -13.28 5.46 -9.88
C LEU A 155 -13.77 4.03 -10.17
N ARG A 156 -14.07 3.27 -9.11
CA ARG A 156 -14.62 1.91 -9.21
C ARG A 156 -15.94 1.86 -9.98
N ASN A 157 -16.79 2.87 -9.80
CA ASN A 157 -18.14 2.94 -10.38
C ASN A 157 -18.18 3.62 -11.75
N SER A 158 -17.20 4.49 -12.05
CA SER A 158 -17.07 5.26 -13.29
C SER A 158 -16.66 4.39 -14.49
N THR A 159 -17.62 3.62 -15.01
CA THR A 159 -17.37 2.71 -16.13
C THR A 159 -17.11 3.46 -17.45
N TYR A 160 -17.75 4.61 -17.68
CA TYR A 160 -17.80 5.29 -18.98
C TYR A 160 -16.98 6.58 -19.05
N ILE A 161 -16.09 6.82 -18.09
CA ILE A 161 -15.18 7.97 -18.12
C ILE A 161 -13.95 7.67 -18.99
N GLU A 162 -13.31 8.71 -19.50
CA GLU A 162 -12.13 8.59 -20.38
C GLU A 162 -10.99 7.79 -19.72
N PRO A 163 -10.29 6.90 -20.46
CA PRO A 163 -9.21 6.07 -19.92
C PRO A 163 -8.08 6.87 -19.26
N GLU A 164 -7.78 8.06 -19.77
CA GLU A 164 -6.76 8.97 -19.26
C GLU A 164 -7.17 9.51 -17.88
N ASN A 165 -8.43 9.91 -17.72
CA ASN A 165 -8.97 10.38 -16.44
C ASN A 165 -8.99 9.23 -15.40
N LYS A 166 -9.27 7.99 -15.81
CA LYS A 166 -9.17 6.83 -14.91
C LYS A 166 -7.76 6.61 -14.40
N LEU A 167 -6.79 6.71 -15.30
CA LEU A 167 -5.39 6.52 -14.94
C LEU A 167 -4.89 7.65 -14.03
N GLU A 168 -5.18 8.91 -14.35
CA GLU A 168 -4.77 10.04 -13.51
C GLU A 168 -5.42 9.96 -12.11
N MET A 169 -6.70 9.58 -12.04
CA MET A 169 -7.39 9.36 -10.78
C MET A 169 -6.76 8.24 -9.96
N LEU A 170 -6.43 7.11 -10.60
CA LEU A 170 -5.72 6.01 -9.94
C LEU A 170 -4.36 6.48 -9.40
N GLN A 171 -3.57 7.17 -10.20
CA GLN A 171 -2.24 7.66 -9.81
C GLN A 171 -2.35 8.64 -8.63
N THR A 172 -3.36 9.50 -8.63
CA THR A 172 -3.64 10.44 -7.53
C THR A 172 -4.02 9.69 -6.25
N ILE A 173 -4.88 8.66 -6.36
CA ILE A 173 -5.23 7.78 -5.24
C ILE A 173 -3.99 7.08 -4.67
N LEU A 174 -3.14 6.53 -5.55
CA LEU A 174 -1.91 5.84 -5.14
C LEU A 174 -0.90 6.80 -4.52
N GLY A 175 -0.80 8.05 -4.99
CA GLY A 175 -0.04 9.10 -4.33
C GLY A 175 -0.55 9.38 -2.91
N GLY A 176 -1.87 9.37 -2.72
CA GLY A 176 -2.48 9.40 -1.38
C GLY A 176 -2.08 8.21 -0.50
N TRP A 177 -2.02 7.00 -1.06
CA TRP A 177 -1.56 5.81 -0.33
C TRP A 177 -0.10 5.92 0.10
N GLU A 178 0.76 6.51 -0.74
CA GLU A 178 2.15 6.80 -0.38
C GLU A 178 2.25 7.77 0.80
N GLN A 179 1.44 8.83 0.80
CA GLN A 179 1.42 9.78 1.93
C GLN A 179 0.93 9.12 3.22
N VAL A 180 -0.11 8.27 3.16
CA VAL A 180 -0.57 7.50 4.32
C VAL A 180 0.53 6.54 4.81
N SER A 181 1.22 5.84 3.90
CA SER A 181 2.36 4.98 4.24
C SER A 181 3.47 5.75 4.96
N ARG A 182 3.83 6.95 4.48
CA ARG A 182 4.79 7.85 5.13
C ARG A 182 4.34 8.25 6.53
N VAL A 183 3.09 8.63 6.71
CA VAL A 183 2.54 8.94 8.04
C VAL A 183 2.71 7.77 9.00
N LEU A 184 2.46 6.53 8.55
CA LEU A 184 2.69 5.33 9.38
C LEU A 184 4.17 5.14 9.74
N PHE A 185 5.09 5.50 8.85
CA PHE A 185 6.53 5.53 9.18
C PHE A 185 6.85 6.56 10.27
N TRP A 186 6.27 7.75 10.21
CA TRP A 186 6.50 8.79 11.21
C TRP A 186 5.97 8.40 12.58
N LEU A 187 4.83 7.70 12.62
CA LEU A 187 4.23 7.19 13.86
C LEU A 187 4.86 5.89 14.38
N SER A 188 5.78 5.27 13.62
CA SER A 188 6.33 3.95 13.93
C SER A 188 7.00 3.82 15.30
N PRO A 189 7.75 4.81 15.85
CA PRO A 189 8.34 4.65 17.19
C PRO A 189 7.25 4.58 18.27
N THR A 190 6.25 5.47 18.18
CA THR A 190 5.12 5.51 19.10
C THR A 190 4.29 4.23 19.02
N LEU A 191 4.06 3.71 17.81
CA LEU A 191 3.39 2.42 17.61
C LEU A 191 4.20 1.28 18.22
N ALA A 192 5.52 1.23 17.99
CA ALA A 192 6.37 0.17 18.52
C ALA A 192 6.42 0.15 20.05
N GLN A 193 6.41 1.33 20.68
CA GLN A 193 6.42 1.47 22.14
C GLN A 193 5.05 1.19 22.77
N ARG A 194 3.98 1.83 22.26
CA ARG A 194 2.64 1.83 22.90
C ARG A 194 1.68 0.80 22.32
N GLY A 195 1.98 0.22 21.17
CA GLY A 195 1.08 -0.66 20.42
C GLY A 195 -0.12 0.05 19.78
N ARG A 196 -0.27 1.38 19.93
CA ARG A 196 -1.40 2.13 19.38
C ARG A 196 -1.10 3.60 19.13
N ALA A 197 -1.75 4.15 18.10
CA ALA A 197 -1.89 5.57 17.79
C ALA A 197 -3.33 5.80 17.30
N THR A 198 -4.18 6.42 18.12
CA THR A 198 -5.63 6.55 17.90
C THR A 198 -6.06 8.00 17.84
N TYR A 199 -6.85 8.39 16.83
CA TYR A 199 -7.50 9.70 16.76
C TYR A 199 -8.60 9.79 15.67
N ASP A 200 -9.70 10.51 15.96
CA ASP A 200 -10.79 10.93 15.05
C ASP A 200 -11.02 10.07 13.80
N GLY A 201 -11.46 8.83 14.03
CA GLY A 201 -11.75 7.85 12.97
C GLY A 201 -10.53 7.09 12.41
N LEU A 202 -9.30 7.50 12.70
CA LEU A 202 -8.06 6.75 12.43
C LEU A 202 -7.52 6.09 13.71
N ASN A 203 -7.77 4.79 13.83
CA ASN A 203 -7.21 3.96 14.89
C ASN A 203 -6.16 3.02 14.32
N VAL A 204 -4.89 3.32 14.57
CA VAL A 204 -3.77 2.42 14.23
C VAL A 204 -3.38 1.66 15.48
N ILE A 205 -3.60 0.35 15.47
CA ILE A 205 -3.34 -0.53 16.61
C ILE A 205 -2.54 -1.72 16.09
N LEU A 206 -1.47 -2.06 16.79
CA LEU A 206 -0.72 -3.28 16.52
C LEU A 206 -1.49 -4.47 17.10
N ASP A 207 -1.69 -5.50 16.29
CA ASP A 207 -2.27 -6.74 16.77
C ASP A 207 -1.26 -7.58 17.57
N ASP A 208 -1.72 -8.70 18.13
CA ASP A 208 -0.91 -9.61 18.94
C ASP A 208 0.25 -10.27 18.17
N SER A 209 0.31 -10.15 16.84
CA SER A 209 1.43 -10.67 16.05
C SER A 209 2.69 -9.80 16.15
N PHE A 210 2.56 -8.52 16.56
CA PHE A 210 3.67 -7.60 16.77
C PHE A 210 4.29 -7.79 18.17
N LYS A 211 5.02 -8.90 18.33
CA LYS A 211 5.71 -9.26 19.58
C LYS A 211 7.18 -8.82 19.61
N GLY A 212 7.75 -8.83 20.81
CA GLY A 212 9.17 -8.58 21.04
C GLY A 212 9.47 -7.18 21.57
N SER A 213 10.76 -6.84 21.52
CA SER A 213 11.29 -5.52 21.86
C SER A 213 10.73 -4.42 20.94
N PRO A 214 10.77 -3.14 21.35
CA PRO A 214 10.39 -2.03 20.47
C PRO A 214 11.11 -2.05 19.11
N GLU A 215 12.37 -2.49 19.06
CA GLU A 215 13.13 -2.60 17.82
C GLU A 215 12.60 -3.72 16.90
N GLU A 216 12.23 -4.88 17.46
CA GLU A 216 11.60 -5.97 16.72
C GLU A 216 10.20 -5.57 16.21
N LYS A 217 9.44 -4.83 17.02
CA LYS A 217 8.15 -4.28 16.61
C LYS A 217 8.32 -3.25 15.48
N LEU A 218 9.30 -2.37 15.57
CA LEU A 218 9.62 -1.38 14.53
C LEU A 218 9.91 -2.06 13.18
N LYS A 219 10.74 -3.12 13.20
CA LYS A 219 11.00 -3.96 12.02
C LYS A 219 9.71 -4.48 11.41
N HIS A 220 8.83 -5.06 12.23
CA HIS A 220 7.57 -5.61 11.75
C HIS A 220 6.64 -4.52 11.20
N ILE A 221 6.60 -3.34 11.82
CA ILE A 221 5.81 -2.20 11.34
C ILE A 221 6.28 -1.78 9.94
N TYR A 222 7.58 -1.64 9.73
CA TYR A 222 8.14 -1.27 8.43
C TYR A 222 7.80 -2.30 7.35
N ILE A 223 7.99 -3.59 7.64
CA ILE A 223 7.69 -4.66 6.68
C ILE A 223 6.20 -4.73 6.36
N ALA A 224 5.32 -4.58 7.35
CA ALA A 224 3.88 -4.71 7.17
C ALA A 224 3.23 -3.48 6.52
N ASN A 225 3.90 -2.31 6.53
CA ASN A 225 3.32 -1.05 6.10
C ASN A 225 2.65 -1.10 4.71
N PRO A 226 3.31 -1.56 3.62
CA PRO A 226 2.68 -1.57 2.30
C PRO A 226 1.42 -2.44 2.27
N ASN A 227 1.49 -3.63 2.85
CA ASN A 227 0.38 -4.57 2.89
C ASN A 227 -0.80 -4.02 3.71
N ASN A 228 -0.53 -3.34 4.82
CA ASN A 228 -1.54 -2.71 5.65
C ASN A 228 -2.27 -1.57 4.90
N VAL A 229 -1.53 -0.73 4.18
CA VAL A 229 -2.13 0.35 3.36
C VAL A 229 -3.02 -0.24 2.27
N VAL A 230 -2.55 -1.24 1.52
CA VAL A 230 -3.37 -1.91 0.50
C VAL A 230 -4.60 -2.55 1.11
N THR A 231 -4.44 -3.26 2.23
CA THR A 231 -5.56 -3.92 2.92
C THR A 231 -6.60 -2.91 3.43
N HIS A 232 -6.16 -1.74 3.89
CA HIS A 232 -7.06 -0.69 4.36
C HIS A 232 -7.93 -0.10 3.25
N PHE A 233 -7.39 0.01 2.02
CA PHE A 233 -8.08 0.72 0.94
C PHE A 233 -8.65 -0.17 -0.16
N LYS A 234 -8.19 -1.43 -0.32
CA LYS A 234 -8.54 -2.28 -1.46
C LYS A 234 -10.05 -2.37 -1.72
N ASP A 235 -10.87 -2.56 -0.70
CA ASP A 235 -12.31 -2.79 -0.89
C ASP A 235 -13.05 -1.54 -1.45
N ASN A 236 -12.44 -0.36 -1.34
CA ASN A 236 -12.99 0.87 -1.93
C ASN A 236 -12.74 0.99 -3.43
N ILE A 237 -11.65 0.41 -3.95
CA ILE A 237 -11.22 0.56 -5.36
C ILE A 237 -11.45 -0.70 -6.20
N SER A 238 -11.46 -1.87 -5.58
CA SER A 238 -11.51 -3.16 -6.27
C SER A 238 -12.84 -3.39 -6.97
N SER A 239 -12.76 -3.78 -8.24
CA SER A 239 -13.89 -4.35 -8.99
C SER A 239 -13.39 -5.32 -10.06
N LYS A 240 -14.29 -6.13 -10.62
CA LYS A 240 -13.96 -7.02 -11.74
C LYS A 240 -13.48 -6.27 -12.99
N LYS A 241 -13.80 -4.97 -13.13
CA LYS A 241 -13.56 -4.18 -14.35
C LYS A 241 -12.38 -3.21 -14.25
N ILE A 242 -11.82 -2.97 -13.07
CA ILE A 242 -10.77 -1.96 -12.88
C ILE A 242 -9.35 -2.47 -13.26
N GLY A 243 -9.19 -3.79 -13.44
CA GLY A 243 -7.92 -4.44 -13.77
C GLY A 243 -7.09 -3.77 -14.87
N PRO A 244 -7.68 -3.41 -16.04
CA PRO A 244 -6.93 -2.72 -17.11
C PRO A 244 -6.25 -1.42 -16.67
N VAL A 245 -6.86 -0.65 -15.76
CA VAL A 245 -6.28 0.60 -15.25
C VAL A 245 -5.06 0.31 -14.38
N PHE A 246 -5.13 -0.74 -13.54
CA PHE A 246 -3.99 -1.22 -12.76
C PHE A 246 -2.84 -1.71 -13.66
N PHE A 247 -3.16 -2.43 -14.73
CA PHE A 247 -2.14 -2.92 -15.67
C PHE A 247 -1.45 -1.78 -16.42
N LYS A 248 -2.20 -0.73 -16.79
CA LYS A 248 -1.64 0.48 -17.38
C LYS A 248 -0.68 1.14 -16.38
N ASN A 249 -1.08 1.31 -15.12
CA ASN A 249 -0.23 1.92 -14.08
C ASN A 249 1.12 1.23 -13.88
N LEU A 250 1.18 -0.11 -13.97
CA LEU A 250 2.44 -0.86 -13.86
C LEU A 250 3.44 -0.55 -14.97
N LYS A 251 2.95 -0.14 -16.15
CA LYS A 251 3.73 0.14 -17.36
C LYS A 251 4.15 1.59 -17.47
N GLU A 252 3.46 2.49 -16.78
CA GLU A 252 3.76 3.92 -16.75
C GLU A 252 5.00 4.26 -15.90
N ASN A 253 5.47 5.50 -16.05
CA ASN A 253 6.56 6.05 -15.23
C ASN A 253 6.04 6.52 -13.85
N THR A 254 5.52 5.57 -13.06
CA THR A 254 5.10 5.78 -11.68
C THR A 254 6.17 5.35 -10.69
N SER A 255 6.04 5.76 -9.43
CA SER A 255 6.99 5.42 -8.38
C SER A 255 7.07 3.90 -8.16
N GLU A 256 8.20 3.44 -7.60
CA GLU A 256 8.37 2.04 -7.21
C GLU A 256 7.29 1.59 -6.22
N MET A 257 6.90 2.47 -5.29
CA MET A 257 5.91 2.18 -4.26
C MET A 257 4.50 2.06 -4.86
N GLN A 258 4.13 2.92 -5.81
CA GLN A 258 2.85 2.82 -6.52
C GLN A 258 2.76 1.50 -7.31
N LYS A 259 3.83 1.11 -8.00
CA LYS A 259 3.90 -0.19 -8.71
C LYS A 259 3.80 -1.37 -7.75
N HIS A 260 4.42 -1.24 -6.58
CA HIS A 260 4.34 -2.25 -5.53
C HIS A 260 2.92 -2.37 -4.96
N PHE A 261 2.27 -1.27 -4.61
CA PHE A 261 0.88 -1.25 -4.14
C PHE A 261 -0.07 -1.92 -5.13
N VAL A 262 0.06 -1.59 -6.42
CA VAL A 262 -0.74 -2.23 -7.47
C VAL A 262 -0.45 -3.72 -7.56
N SER A 263 0.79 -4.15 -7.43
CA SER A 263 1.14 -5.58 -7.45
C SER A 263 0.51 -6.34 -6.30
N LEU A 264 0.55 -5.79 -5.08
CA LEU A 264 -0.12 -6.37 -3.91
C LEU A 264 -1.63 -6.44 -4.11
N LEU A 265 -2.23 -5.37 -4.67
CA LEU A 265 -3.66 -5.32 -4.95
C LEU A 265 -4.07 -6.40 -5.98
N LEU A 266 -3.30 -6.57 -7.05
CA LEU A 266 -3.56 -7.59 -8.07
C LEU A 266 -3.46 -9.02 -7.52
N ILE A 267 -2.54 -9.29 -6.59
CA ILE A 267 -2.42 -10.59 -5.92
C ILE A 267 -3.64 -10.90 -5.04
N LYS A 268 -4.19 -9.86 -4.37
CA LYS A 268 -5.33 -9.98 -3.47
C LYS A 268 -6.67 -10.07 -4.21
N GLU A 269 -6.84 -9.29 -5.27
CA GLU A 269 -8.13 -9.12 -5.94
C GLU A 269 -8.27 -9.97 -7.21
N GLN A 270 -7.14 -10.36 -7.80
CA GLN A 270 -7.06 -11.32 -8.90
C GLN A 270 -8.02 -11.05 -10.09
N PRO A 271 -8.10 -9.80 -10.62
CA PRO A 271 -8.90 -9.53 -11.81
C PRO A 271 -8.33 -10.26 -13.04
N ASP A 272 -9.14 -10.45 -14.08
CA ASP A 272 -8.69 -11.15 -15.30
C ASP A 272 -7.37 -10.59 -15.84
N GLY A 273 -6.39 -11.47 -16.06
CA GLY A 273 -5.05 -11.10 -16.52
C GLY A 273 -4.02 -10.78 -15.42
N TRP A 274 -4.42 -10.72 -14.14
CA TRP A 274 -3.55 -10.36 -13.01
C TRP A 274 -2.25 -11.17 -12.97
N PHE A 275 -2.34 -12.49 -13.16
CA PHE A 275 -1.20 -13.40 -13.01
C PHE A 275 -0.06 -13.03 -13.96
N LYS A 276 -0.39 -12.72 -15.21
CA LYS A 276 0.60 -12.33 -16.23
C LYS A 276 1.27 -11.01 -15.86
N GLU A 277 0.48 -10.01 -15.48
CA GLU A 277 0.97 -8.66 -15.20
C GLU A 277 1.81 -8.63 -13.92
N VAL A 278 1.40 -9.35 -12.87
CA VAL A 278 2.21 -9.54 -11.65
C VAL A 278 3.51 -10.30 -11.95
N THR A 279 3.46 -11.36 -12.75
CA THR A 279 4.67 -12.11 -13.15
C THR A 279 5.66 -11.21 -13.90
N ASN A 280 5.16 -10.38 -14.83
CA ASN A 280 6.00 -9.44 -15.59
C ASN A 280 6.68 -8.43 -14.66
N HIS A 281 5.92 -7.84 -13.73
CA HIS A 281 6.48 -6.90 -12.77
C HIS A 281 7.50 -7.55 -11.84
N MET A 282 7.21 -8.73 -11.28
CA MET A 282 8.15 -9.49 -10.44
C MET A 282 9.45 -9.84 -11.18
N ASN A 283 9.39 -10.06 -12.49
CA ASN A 283 10.58 -10.28 -13.30
C ASN A 283 11.48 -9.05 -13.41
N LEU A 284 10.97 -7.84 -13.23
CA LEU A 284 11.75 -6.61 -13.20
C LEU A 284 12.37 -6.31 -11.83
N LEU A 285 11.84 -6.90 -10.75
CA LEU A 285 12.34 -6.62 -9.39
C LEU A 285 13.72 -7.21 -9.12
N HIS A 286 14.59 -6.49 -8.43
CA HIS A 286 15.85 -7.06 -7.98
C HIS A 286 15.61 -8.22 -6.99
N ARG A 287 16.42 -9.28 -7.07
CA ARG A 287 16.27 -10.54 -6.32
C ARG A 287 16.26 -10.40 -4.80
N THR A 288 16.97 -9.40 -4.28
CA THR A 288 17.06 -9.12 -2.84
C THR A 288 16.20 -7.95 -2.46
N SER A 289 15.42 -7.35 -3.36
CA SER A 289 14.60 -6.18 -3.04
C SER A 289 13.56 -6.52 -1.97
N PHE A 290 13.29 -5.54 -1.11
CA PHE A 290 12.16 -5.56 -0.20
C PHE A 290 10.85 -5.95 -0.91
N TYR A 291 10.56 -5.32 -2.04
CA TYR A 291 9.30 -5.53 -2.77
C TYR A 291 9.08 -6.99 -3.18
N LEU A 292 10.13 -7.67 -3.66
CA LEU A 292 10.03 -9.09 -4.01
C LEU A 292 9.72 -9.95 -2.78
N GLY A 293 10.28 -9.59 -1.63
CA GLY A 293 10.01 -10.28 -0.36
C GLY A 293 8.63 -10.01 0.21
N ASP A 294 8.14 -8.79 0.09
CA ASP A 294 6.79 -8.44 0.50
C ASP A 294 5.73 -9.10 -0.42
N ILE A 295 6.00 -9.18 -1.72
CA ILE A 295 5.20 -9.98 -2.67
C ILE A 295 5.21 -11.46 -2.26
N TYR A 296 6.37 -12.03 -1.92
CA TYR A 296 6.45 -13.42 -1.45
C TYR A 296 5.56 -13.67 -0.22
N ASN A 297 5.65 -12.80 0.79
CA ASN A 297 4.86 -12.91 2.00
C ASN A 297 3.36 -12.76 1.70
N THR A 298 3.00 -11.84 0.81
CA THR A 298 1.62 -11.63 0.39
C THR A 298 1.06 -12.86 -0.31
N ILE A 299 1.79 -13.45 -1.26
CA ILE A 299 1.36 -14.68 -1.96
C ILE A 299 1.17 -15.82 -0.95
N ARG A 300 2.09 -16.01 0.00
CA ARG A 300 1.94 -17.02 1.06
C ARG A 300 0.68 -16.80 1.87
N ASN A 301 0.43 -15.57 2.30
CA ASN A 301 -0.75 -15.23 3.08
C ASN A 301 -2.05 -15.50 2.29
N GLU A 302 -2.09 -15.20 0.98
CA GLU A 302 -3.26 -15.49 0.15
C GLU A 302 -3.46 -17.01 -0.07
N ILE A 303 -2.39 -17.81 -0.15
CA ILE A 303 -2.50 -19.28 -0.19
C ILE A 303 -3.00 -19.84 1.14
N ASP A 304 -2.48 -19.34 2.26
CA ASP A 304 -2.73 -19.89 3.58
C ASP A 304 -4.08 -19.45 4.17
N LYS A 305 -4.52 -18.23 3.86
CA LYS A 305 -5.67 -17.57 4.49
C LYS A 305 -6.66 -16.91 3.50
N GLY A 306 -6.30 -16.80 2.23
CA GLY A 306 -7.13 -16.13 1.23
C GLY A 306 -8.29 -16.99 0.74
N TYR A 307 -9.39 -16.34 0.36
CA TYR A 307 -10.56 -17.01 -0.24
C TYR A 307 -10.34 -17.18 -1.73
N ASN A 308 -9.61 -18.23 -2.11
CA ASN A 308 -9.13 -18.44 -3.48
C ASN A 308 -9.74 -19.68 -4.12
N SER A 309 -9.99 -19.61 -5.44
CA SER A 309 -10.33 -20.79 -6.24
C SER A 309 -9.12 -21.72 -6.39
N ASP A 310 -9.33 -22.99 -6.75
CA ASP A 310 -8.22 -23.93 -6.99
C ASP A 310 -7.27 -23.44 -8.09
N ASN A 311 -7.82 -22.83 -9.15
CA ASN A 311 -7.03 -22.23 -10.22
C ASN A 311 -6.20 -21.05 -9.71
N SER A 312 -6.80 -20.18 -8.89
CA SER A 312 -6.10 -19.08 -8.22
C SER A 312 -4.95 -19.58 -7.34
N ILE A 313 -5.19 -20.62 -6.53
CA ILE A 313 -4.17 -21.23 -5.67
C ILE A 313 -3.03 -21.79 -6.52
N HIS A 314 -3.33 -22.43 -7.65
CA HIS A 314 -2.32 -22.92 -8.59
C HIS A 314 -1.47 -21.77 -9.17
N GLN A 315 -2.11 -20.67 -9.60
CA GLN A 315 -1.41 -19.47 -10.07
C GLN A 315 -0.52 -18.85 -8.98
N LEU A 316 -1.02 -18.72 -7.75
CA LEU A 316 -0.23 -18.22 -6.61
C LEU A 316 0.98 -19.12 -6.31
N ARG A 317 0.83 -20.45 -6.35
CA ARG A 317 1.94 -21.40 -6.20
C ARG A 317 2.98 -21.25 -7.31
N ASN A 318 2.54 -21.00 -8.55
CA ASN A 318 3.44 -20.71 -9.66
C ASN A 318 4.21 -19.41 -9.42
N LEU A 319 3.57 -18.35 -8.91
CA LEU A 319 4.28 -17.13 -8.50
C LEU A 319 5.31 -17.41 -7.40
N LEU A 320 4.99 -18.20 -6.36
CA LEU A 320 5.99 -18.60 -5.36
C LEU A 320 7.20 -19.30 -5.99
N SER A 321 6.95 -20.13 -7.00
CA SER A 321 7.98 -20.85 -7.74
C SER A 321 8.91 -19.88 -8.47
N VAL A 322 8.34 -18.85 -9.11
CA VAL A 322 9.07 -17.75 -9.77
C VAL A 322 9.97 -17.06 -8.76
N VAL A 323 9.44 -16.68 -7.60
CA VAL A 323 10.20 -15.98 -6.56
C VAL A 323 11.36 -16.84 -6.06
N CYS A 324 11.09 -18.10 -5.70
CA CYS A 324 12.13 -19.00 -5.17
C CYS A 324 13.21 -19.25 -6.22
N ALA A 325 12.83 -19.44 -7.49
CA ALA A 325 13.78 -19.58 -8.59
C ALA A 325 14.66 -18.33 -8.72
N LYS A 326 14.09 -17.13 -8.59
CA LYS A 326 14.83 -15.87 -8.66
C LYS A 326 15.84 -15.71 -7.51
N GLN A 327 15.48 -16.14 -6.30
CA GLN A 327 16.41 -16.19 -5.17
C GLN A 327 17.51 -17.26 -5.32
N ASP A 328 17.18 -18.45 -5.81
CA ASP A 328 18.11 -19.60 -5.90
C ASP A 328 19.12 -19.47 -7.05
N VAL A 329 18.68 -18.91 -8.18
CA VAL A 329 19.43 -18.95 -9.45
C VAL A 329 20.38 -17.77 -9.59
N ALA A 330 19.94 -16.58 -9.19
CA ALA A 330 20.77 -15.40 -9.36
C ALA A 330 22.12 -15.45 -8.60
N PRO A 331 22.25 -16.08 -7.41
CA PRO A 331 23.55 -16.23 -6.73
C PRO A 331 24.54 -17.12 -7.49
N LYS A 332 24.04 -18.05 -8.31
CA LYS A 332 24.86 -18.92 -9.16
C LYS A 332 25.36 -18.21 -10.41
N ILE A 333 24.60 -17.22 -10.89
CA ILE A 333 24.98 -16.36 -12.01
C ILE A 333 25.93 -15.24 -11.53
N SER A 334 25.68 -14.61 -10.37
CA SER A 334 26.54 -13.51 -9.88
C SER A 334 27.90 -13.97 -9.35
N LYS A 335 28.12 -15.27 -9.09
CA LYS A 335 29.46 -15.82 -8.79
C LYS A 335 30.44 -15.68 -9.97
N SER A 336 29.96 -15.44 -11.20
CA SER A 336 30.83 -15.09 -12.33
C SER A 336 31.15 -13.60 -12.43
N ASN A 337 30.39 -12.72 -11.76
CA ASN A 337 30.58 -11.27 -11.77
C ASN A 337 30.75 -10.74 -10.34
N LYS A 338 31.99 -10.77 -9.84
CA LYS A 338 32.36 -10.05 -8.61
C LYS A 338 32.41 -8.55 -8.91
N GLY A 339 31.32 -7.84 -8.65
CA GLY A 339 31.33 -6.37 -8.65
C GLY A 339 29.95 -5.74 -8.44
N ASN A 340 29.78 -5.05 -7.31
CA ASN A 340 28.78 -4.00 -7.05
C ASN A 340 27.28 -4.33 -7.22
N ASP A 341 26.73 -5.12 -6.29
CA ASP A 341 25.28 -5.40 -6.20
C ASP A 341 24.47 -4.34 -5.43
N THR A 342 25.07 -3.21 -5.02
CA THR A 342 24.47 -2.29 -4.02
C THR A 342 24.05 -0.91 -4.54
N LYS A 343 23.99 -0.70 -5.86
CA LYS A 343 23.42 0.53 -6.46
C LYS A 343 22.61 0.27 -7.73
N GLU A 344 21.96 -0.89 -7.82
CA GLU A 344 21.13 -1.22 -8.99
C GLU A 344 19.71 -0.70 -8.83
N SER A 345 19.12 -0.19 -9.92
CA SER A 345 17.68 0.16 -9.98
C SER A 345 16.84 -1.03 -9.52
N VAL A 346 15.94 -0.80 -8.56
CA VAL A 346 15.16 -1.87 -7.91
C VAL A 346 14.20 -2.52 -8.91
N ILE A 347 13.68 -1.75 -9.87
CA ILE A 347 12.86 -2.21 -11.00
C ILE A 347 13.65 -1.94 -12.28
N ASP A 348 14.06 -2.98 -12.99
CA ASP A 348 14.90 -2.84 -14.18
C ASP A 348 14.77 -4.06 -15.11
N GLU A 349 14.93 -3.83 -16.42
CA GLU A 349 14.99 -4.86 -17.45
C GLU A 349 16.16 -5.84 -17.23
N LYS A 350 17.30 -5.37 -16.69
CA LYS A 350 18.46 -6.22 -16.40
C LYS A 350 18.19 -7.28 -15.33
N ASN A 351 17.17 -7.06 -14.49
CA ASN A 351 16.76 -8.01 -13.45
C ASN A 351 15.94 -9.18 -14.01
N LYS A 352 15.55 -9.14 -15.30
CA LYS A 352 14.79 -10.21 -15.95
C LYS A 352 15.61 -11.49 -16.00
N LEU A 353 15.08 -12.52 -15.36
CA LEU A 353 15.55 -13.88 -15.54
C LEU A 353 14.65 -14.58 -16.56
N LYS A 354 15.19 -15.54 -17.32
CA LYS A 354 14.38 -16.42 -18.18
C LYS A 354 13.63 -17.44 -17.31
N VAL A 355 12.76 -16.96 -16.41
CA VAL A 355 12.12 -17.77 -15.37
C VAL A 355 11.27 -18.88 -15.98
N ASP A 356 10.62 -18.64 -17.13
CA ASP A 356 9.87 -19.68 -17.85
C ASP A 356 10.75 -20.87 -18.26
N LYS A 357 12.01 -20.62 -18.63
CA LYS A 357 12.99 -21.69 -18.92
C LYS A 357 13.45 -22.41 -17.66
N ILE A 358 13.44 -21.74 -16.51
CA ILE A 358 13.82 -22.29 -15.19
C ILE A 358 12.67 -23.12 -14.60
N ILE A 359 11.43 -22.67 -14.77
CA ILE A 359 10.22 -23.41 -14.37
C ILE A 359 10.05 -24.63 -15.28
N ALA A 360 10.25 -24.47 -16.60
CA ALA A 360 10.19 -25.59 -17.55
C ALA A 360 11.30 -26.64 -17.35
N SER A 361 12.48 -26.23 -16.87
CA SER A 361 13.58 -27.16 -16.53
C SER A 361 13.38 -27.85 -15.18
N ARG A 362 12.67 -27.23 -14.23
CA ARG A 362 12.23 -27.83 -12.96
C ARG A 362 10.93 -28.62 -13.14
N LYS A 363 10.93 -29.69 -13.95
CA LYS A 363 9.79 -30.62 -13.99
C LYS A 363 9.64 -31.38 -12.66
N LYS A 364 8.49 -31.14 -12.02
CA LYS A 364 7.64 -31.96 -11.13
C LYS A 364 8.02 -32.35 -9.69
N ASP A 365 9.26 -32.67 -9.28
CA ASP A 365 9.38 -33.38 -7.97
C ASP A 365 9.95 -32.58 -6.78
N HIS A 366 10.68 -31.48 -7.00
CA HIS A 366 11.41 -30.83 -5.89
C HIS A 366 10.72 -29.65 -5.21
N LEU A 367 9.81 -28.94 -5.88
CA LEU A 367 9.23 -27.72 -5.31
C LEU A 367 8.17 -28.01 -4.23
N TYR A 368 7.40 -29.09 -4.40
CA TYR A 368 6.42 -29.55 -3.41
C TYR A 368 7.09 -30.11 -2.15
N GLU A 369 8.22 -30.80 -2.31
CA GLU A 369 9.11 -31.26 -1.23
C GLU A 369 9.80 -30.09 -0.50
N PHE A 370 10.25 -29.07 -1.22
CA PHE A 370 10.92 -27.89 -0.64
C PHE A 370 9.97 -27.03 0.20
N LEU A 371 8.73 -26.81 -0.27
CA LEU A 371 7.68 -26.11 0.48
C LEU A 371 7.27 -26.92 1.73
N LYS A 372 7.18 -28.26 1.64
CA LYS A 372 6.92 -29.13 2.82
C LYS A 372 8.06 -29.15 3.85
N LYS A 373 9.32 -29.15 3.42
CA LYS A 373 10.48 -29.22 4.33
C LYS A 373 10.67 -27.95 5.18
N LYS A 374 10.30 -26.77 4.65
CA LYS A 374 10.45 -25.49 5.37
C LYS A 374 9.33 -25.21 6.38
N ASP A 375 8.12 -25.75 6.16
CA ASP A 375 7.03 -25.69 7.16
C ASP A 375 7.19 -26.73 8.27
N ARG A 376 7.85 -27.86 8.00
CA ARG A 376 8.18 -28.85 9.05
C ARG A 376 9.27 -28.35 10.02
N SER A 377 10.25 -27.55 9.56
CA SER A 377 11.29 -27.02 10.45
C SER A 377 10.82 -25.93 11.41
N LYS A 378 9.60 -25.38 11.24
CA LYS A 378 8.95 -24.45 12.17
C LYS A 378 8.00 -25.11 13.18
N ARG A 379 7.70 -26.40 13.04
CA ARG A 379 6.85 -27.16 13.97
C ARG A 379 7.64 -28.02 14.97
N THR A 380 8.97 -28.01 14.89
CA THR A 380 9.87 -28.76 15.80
C THR A 380 10.94 -27.87 16.45
N LYS A 381 10.57 -26.65 16.85
CA LYS A 381 11.30 -25.89 17.86
C LYS A 381 10.33 -25.16 18.77
#